data_AF-A0A2L0S413-F1
#
_entry.id   AF-A0A2L0S413-F1
#
_cell.length_a   1.000
_cell.length_b   1.000
_cell.length_c   1.000
_cell.angle_alpha   90.00
_cell.angle_beta   90.00
_cell.angle_gamma   90.00
#
_symmetry.space_group_name_H-M   'P 1'
#
loop_
_entity.id
_entity.type
_entity.pdbx_description
1 polymer ?
#
loop_
_entity_poly.entity_id
_entity_poly.type
_entity_poly.pdbx_seq_one_letter_code
_entity_poly.pdbx_strand_id
1 'polypeptide(L)'
;MAQGLLNKYNAFKPWYAPTVTPEHLNNLAGRPLTGNPERDSNIRLARELLKRPGLTQALDRNSGTGALDQSLSKDDISKFILSSNPLKLQDDKQLAQNVLNNFNALKGPWWSADRNAIDVNTFAKYASRPLYGHGPTDSITQLSREIMNRSELKGSMDNVFGFLRDGKITRDDLYRLLR
;
A
#
# COMPACT_ATOMS: atom_id res chain seq x y z
N MET A 1 11.71 10.29 7.20
CA MET A 1 12.49 9.55 6.17
C MET A 1 11.91 9.75 4.78
N ALA A 2 10.66 9.39 4.49
CA ALA A 2 10.02 9.63 3.19
C ALA A 2 10.13 11.10 2.74
N GLN A 3 9.84 12.06 3.64
CA GLN A 3 10.04 13.50 3.35
C GLN A 3 11.50 13.84 3.00
N GLY A 4 12.47 13.19 3.65
CA GLY A 4 13.88 13.40 3.35
C GLY A 4 14.26 12.89 1.96
N LEU A 5 13.70 11.75 1.55
CA LEU A 5 13.86 11.22 0.20
C LEU A 5 13.24 12.19 -0.82
N LEU A 6 12.03 12.69 -0.56
CA LEU A 6 11.36 13.64 -1.44
C LEU A 6 12.16 14.95 -1.59
N ASN A 7 12.60 15.54 -0.48
CA ASN A 7 13.35 16.80 -0.48
C ASN A 7 14.67 16.68 -1.23
N LYS A 8 15.29 15.49 -1.20
CA LYS A 8 16.62 15.24 -1.79
C LYS A 8 16.56 14.32 -3.01
N TYR A 9 15.40 14.20 -3.64
CA TYR A 9 15.11 13.16 -4.64
C TYR A 9 16.17 13.06 -5.75
N ASN A 10 16.65 14.20 -6.24
CA ASN A 10 17.66 14.24 -7.30
C ASN A 10 19.03 13.68 -6.86
N ALA A 11 19.35 13.66 -5.56
CA ALA A 11 20.57 13.02 -5.06
C ALA A 11 20.49 11.48 -5.09
N PHE A 12 19.28 10.92 -5.13
CA PHE A 12 19.02 9.48 -5.22
C PHE A 12 18.75 9.04 -6.66
N LYS A 13 18.52 9.99 -7.58
CA LYS A 13 18.16 9.71 -8.98
C LYS A 13 19.35 10.02 -9.90
N PRO A 14 19.91 9.02 -10.61
CA PRO A 14 20.82 9.29 -11.70
C PRO A 14 20.20 10.25 -12.75
N TRP A 15 21.02 11.04 -13.42
CA TRP A 15 20.53 12.04 -14.37
C TRP A 15 19.73 11.42 -15.52
N TYR A 16 20.10 10.21 -15.95
CA TYR A 16 19.45 9.47 -17.04
C TYR A 16 18.20 8.69 -16.60
N ALA A 17 18.02 8.46 -15.31
CA ALA A 17 16.92 7.64 -14.82
C ALA A 17 15.63 8.47 -14.74
N PRO A 18 14.45 7.92 -15.11
CA PRO A 18 13.19 8.62 -14.97
C PRO A 18 12.77 8.78 -13.51
N THR A 19 13.01 7.76 -12.68
CA THR A 19 12.66 7.73 -11.25
C THR A 19 13.79 7.16 -10.39
N VAL A 20 13.64 7.28 -9.07
CA VAL A 20 14.49 6.53 -8.13
C VAL A 20 14.01 5.08 -8.12
N THR A 21 14.94 4.12 -8.10
CA THR A 21 14.61 2.69 -8.02
C THR A 21 15.20 2.11 -6.73
N PRO A 22 14.74 0.93 -6.26
CA PRO A 22 15.38 0.23 -5.15
C PRO A 22 16.87 -0.02 -5.39
N GLU A 23 17.28 -0.24 -6.63
CA GLU A 23 18.70 -0.38 -7.00
C GLU A 23 19.49 0.91 -6.74
N HIS A 24 18.94 2.08 -7.10
CA HIS A 24 19.59 3.36 -6.81
C HIS A 24 19.77 3.59 -5.29
N LEU A 25 18.79 3.17 -4.48
CA LEU A 25 18.91 3.21 -3.02
C LEU A 25 20.05 2.30 -2.53
N ASN A 26 20.11 1.06 -3.00
CA ASN A 26 21.18 0.12 -2.66
C ASN A 26 22.56 0.66 -3.06
N ASN A 27 22.70 1.16 -4.29
CA ASN A 27 23.92 1.74 -4.81
C ASN A 27 24.41 2.94 -3.98
N LEU A 28 23.51 3.82 -3.54
CA LEU A 28 23.87 4.95 -2.69
C LEU A 28 24.21 4.52 -1.25
N ALA A 29 23.45 3.58 -0.69
CA ALA A 29 23.68 3.06 0.65
C ALA A 29 25.01 2.31 0.80
N GLY A 30 25.47 1.65 -0.28
CA GLY A 30 26.74 0.91 -0.32
C GLY A 30 27.99 1.79 -0.40
N ARG A 31 27.85 3.11 -0.63
CA ARG A 31 29.01 4.01 -0.73
C ARG A 31 29.65 4.26 0.65
N PRO A 32 30.99 4.44 0.72
CA PRO A 32 31.65 4.93 1.93
C PRO A 32 31.25 6.38 2.20
N LEU A 33 31.32 6.79 3.48
CA LEU A 33 31.20 8.21 3.83
C LEU A 33 32.40 8.96 3.26
N THR A 34 32.16 10.17 2.76
CA THR A 34 33.16 10.97 2.05
C THR A 34 33.66 12.15 2.86
N GLY A 35 33.15 12.36 4.09
CA GLY A 35 33.42 13.53 4.91
C GLY A 35 32.68 14.80 4.45
N ASN A 36 31.91 14.73 3.36
CA ASN A 36 31.05 15.82 2.92
C ASN A 36 29.68 15.67 3.60
N PRO A 37 29.23 16.64 4.42
CA PRO A 37 28.00 16.48 5.21
C PRO A 37 26.75 16.18 4.39
N GLU A 38 26.62 16.78 3.21
CA GLU A 38 25.46 16.59 2.34
C GLU A 38 25.43 15.18 1.74
N ARG A 39 26.55 14.74 1.16
CA ARG A 39 26.69 13.38 0.60
C ARG A 39 26.52 12.31 1.67
N ASP A 40 27.15 12.51 2.83
CA ASP A 40 27.06 11.59 3.95
C ASP A 40 25.64 11.48 4.51
N SER A 41 24.91 12.60 4.55
CA SER A 41 23.49 12.61 4.92
C SER A 41 22.64 11.78 3.94
N ASN A 42 22.92 11.85 2.64
CA ASN A 42 22.19 11.09 1.63
C ASN A 42 22.49 9.58 1.73
N ILE A 43 23.76 9.21 1.94
CA ILE A 43 24.19 7.82 2.17
C ILE A 43 23.52 7.25 3.42
N ARG A 44 23.52 7.99 4.54
CA ARG A 44 22.87 7.56 5.78
C ARG A 44 21.36 7.41 5.60
N LEU A 45 20.70 8.32 4.90
CA LEU A 45 19.27 8.21 4.61
C LEU A 45 18.96 6.99 3.73
N ALA A 46 19.76 6.71 2.71
CA ALA A 46 19.62 5.50 1.89
C ALA A 46 19.70 4.22 2.75
N ARG A 47 20.70 4.15 3.64
CA ARG A 47 20.86 3.02 4.57
C ARG A 47 19.65 2.85 5.50
N GLU A 48 19.12 3.94 6.05
CA GLU A 48 17.95 3.88 6.93
C GLU A 48 16.66 3.48 6.20
N LEU A 49 16.50 3.84 4.92
CA LEU A 49 15.40 3.35 4.10
C LEU A 49 15.50 1.83 3.88
N LEU A 50 16.68 1.32 3.55
CA LEU A 50 16.88 -0.11 3.32
C LEU A 50 16.68 -0.96 4.59
N LYS A 51 16.97 -0.41 5.78
CA LYS A 51 16.63 -1.06 7.06
C LYS A 51 15.12 -1.15 7.32
N ARG A 52 14.28 -0.52 6.48
CA ARG A 52 12.83 -0.43 6.64
C ARG A 52 12.14 -0.94 5.38
N PRO A 53 12.20 -2.26 5.11
CA PRO A 53 11.66 -2.83 3.88
C PRO A 53 10.17 -2.52 3.67
N GLY A 54 9.35 -2.55 4.72
CA GLY A 54 7.93 -2.18 4.62
C GLY A 54 7.69 -0.71 4.23
N LEU A 55 8.56 0.22 4.65
CA LEU A 55 8.49 1.61 4.19
C LEU A 55 8.90 1.72 2.73
N THR A 56 10.02 1.10 2.35
CA THR A 56 10.52 1.13 0.96
C THR A 56 9.49 0.53 0.00
N GLN A 57 8.88 -0.60 0.37
CA GLN A 57 7.79 -1.21 -0.38
C GLN A 57 6.58 -0.27 -0.47
N ALA A 58 6.19 0.40 0.61
CA ALA A 58 5.07 1.35 0.56
C ALA A 58 5.35 2.58 -0.32
N LEU A 59 6.61 2.99 -0.45
CA LEU A 59 7.03 4.08 -1.36
C LEU A 59 7.16 3.64 -2.82
N ASP A 60 7.31 2.34 -3.06
CA ASP A 60 7.34 1.69 -4.37
C ASP A 60 5.93 1.34 -4.90
N ARG A 61 4.89 1.62 -4.10
CA ARG A 61 3.52 1.35 -4.51
C ARG A 61 3.02 2.42 -5.45
N ASN A 62 2.58 2.00 -6.63
CA ASN A 62 1.86 2.83 -7.56
C ASN A 62 0.57 3.38 -6.90
N SER A 63 0.39 4.69 -6.90
CA SER A 63 -0.74 5.33 -6.23
C SER A 63 -2.11 5.11 -6.88
N GLY A 64 -2.18 4.58 -8.10
CA GLY A 64 -3.44 4.23 -8.77
C GLY A 64 -3.81 2.74 -8.66
N THR A 65 -2.82 1.86 -8.64
CA THR A 65 -3.06 0.40 -8.64
C THR A 65 -2.70 -0.29 -7.33
N GLY A 66 -1.80 0.30 -6.56
CA GLY A 66 -1.15 -0.32 -5.39
C GLY A 66 -0.05 -1.32 -5.77
N ALA A 67 0.25 -1.51 -7.05
CA ALA A 67 1.28 -2.43 -7.54
C ALA A 67 2.68 -2.01 -7.09
N LEU A 68 3.59 -2.97 -6.95
CA LEU A 68 5.02 -2.71 -6.80
C LEU A 68 5.64 -2.64 -8.20
N ASP A 69 6.02 -1.44 -8.63
CA ASP A 69 6.51 -1.20 -9.99
C ASP A 69 8.03 -0.95 -10.07
N GLN A 70 8.75 -1.16 -8.96
CA GLN A 70 10.20 -0.93 -8.83
C GLN A 70 10.61 0.53 -9.09
N SER A 71 9.67 1.46 -8.90
CA SER A 71 9.84 2.89 -9.12
C SER A 71 9.31 3.70 -7.92
N LEU A 72 10.25 4.31 -7.19
CA LEU A 72 9.96 5.27 -6.14
C LEU A 72 9.75 6.64 -6.78
N SER A 73 8.58 6.88 -7.36
CA SER A 73 8.27 8.15 -8.04
C SER A 73 8.05 9.29 -7.03
N LYS A 74 8.29 10.56 -7.46
CA LYS A 74 7.99 11.72 -6.60
C LYS A 74 6.52 11.78 -6.21
N ASP A 75 5.63 11.41 -7.13
CA ASP A 75 4.20 11.49 -6.93
C ASP A 75 3.74 10.46 -5.89
N ASP A 76 4.19 9.21 -6.02
CA ASP A 76 3.85 8.14 -5.06
C ASP A 76 4.41 8.45 -3.67
N ILE A 77 5.67 8.92 -3.57
CA ILE A 77 6.25 9.37 -2.30
C ILE A 77 5.42 10.50 -1.69
N SER A 78 5.00 11.49 -2.50
CA SER A 78 4.22 12.63 -2.03
C SER A 78 2.84 12.18 -1.52
N LYS A 79 2.15 11.32 -2.26
CA LYS A 79 0.86 10.74 -1.86
C LYS A 79 0.99 9.88 -0.61
N PHE A 80 2.06 9.09 -0.48
CA PHE A 80 2.35 8.34 0.74
C PHE A 80 2.54 9.26 1.96
N ILE A 81 3.26 10.37 1.81
CA ILE A 81 3.47 11.35 2.88
C ILE A 81 2.14 11.99 3.29
N LEU A 82 1.33 12.40 2.33
CA LEU A 82 0.05 13.07 2.55
C LEU A 82 -1.05 12.13 3.06
N SER A 83 -0.96 10.83 2.80
CA SER A 83 -1.92 9.84 3.28
C SER A 83 -1.94 9.81 4.81
N SER A 84 -3.11 10.03 5.38
CA SER A 84 -3.38 9.88 6.82
C SER A 84 -3.90 8.49 7.19
N ASN A 85 -4.02 7.57 6.21
CA ASN A 85 -4.50 6.21 6.47
C ASN A 85 -3.48 5.45 7.32
N PRO A 86 -3.85 4.92 8.51
CA PRO A 86 -2.93 4.17 9.37
C PRO A 86 -2.45 2.86 8.74
N LEU A 87 -3.13 2.36 7.71
CA LEU A 87 -2.82 1.09 7.05
C LEU A 87 -1.85 1.23 5.86
N LYS A 88 -1.41 2.46 5.52
CA LYS A 88 -0.56 2.72 4.35
C LYS A 88 0.80 2.00 4.33
N LEU A 89 1.24 1.49 5.48
CA LEU A 89 2.48 0.71 5.63
C LEU A 89 2.26 -0.80 5.56
N GLN A 90 1.01 -1.27 5.58
CA GLN A 90 0.73 -2.70 5.52
C GLN A 90 0.96 -3.23 4.12
N ASP A 91 1.50 -4.44 4.00
CA ASP A 91 1.56 -5.13 2.71
C ASP A 91 0.19 -5.72 2.33
N ASP A 92 0.11 -6.29 1.13
CA ASP A 92 -1.14 -6.81 0.60
C ASP A 92 -1.63 -8.06 1.33
N LYS A 93 -0.71 -8.86 1.88
CA LYS A 93 -1.04 -10.04 2.68
C LYS A 93 -1.67 -9.62 4.01
N GLN A 94 -1.10 -8.61 4.66
CA GLN A 94 -1.64 -8.01 5.89
C GLN A 94 -3.02 -7.38 5.66
N LEU A 95 -3.22 -6.67 4.55
CA LEU A 95 -4.52 -6.10 4.21
C LEU A 95 -5.56 -7.18 3.89
N ALA A 96 -5.21 -8.21 3.12
CA ALA A 96 -6.09 -9.36 2.86
C ALA A 96 -6.47 -10.08 4.16
N GLN A 97 -5.52 -10.26 5.08
CA GLN A 97 -5.78 -10.83 6.40
C GLN A 97 -6.72 -9.93 7.22
N ASN A 98 -6.60 -8.61 7.14
CA ASN A 98 -7.52 -7.69 7.80
C ASN A 98 -8.93 -7.75 7.20
N VAL A 99 -9.05 -7.90 5.88
CA VAL A 99 -10.34 -8.14 5.20
C VAL A 99 -10.96 -9.44 5.72
N LEU A 100 -10.18 -10.51 5.82
CA LEU A 100 -10.64 -11.80 6.37
C LEU A 100 -11.08 -11.68 7.83
N ASN A 101 -10.29 -11.01 8.67
CA ASN A 101 -10.62 -10.79 10.09
C ASN A 101 -11.91 -9.98 10.26
N ASN A 102 -12.20 -9.06 9.33
CA ASN A 102 -13.37 -8.19 9.36
C ASN A 102 -14.49 -8.64 8.40
N PHE A 103 -14.43 -9.88 7.91
CA PHE A 103 -15.30 -10.37 6.84
C PHE A 103 -16.80 -10.15 7.12
N ASN A 104 -17.23 -10.46 8.35
CA ASN A 104 -18.63 -10.31 8.74
C ASN A 104 -19.10 -8.85 8.82
N ALA A 105 -18.20 -7.92 9.16
CA ALA A 105 -18.50 -6.49 9.12
C ALA A 105 -18.51 -5.98 7.66
N LEU A 106 -17.59 -6.48 6.84
CA LEU A 106 -17.42 -6.05 5.46
C LEU A 106 -18.52 -6.56 4.52
N LYS A 107 -19.08 -7.75 4.74
CA LYS A 107 -20.15 -8.31 3.88
C LYS A 107 -21.47 -7.53 3.92
N GLY A 108 -21.65 -6.66 4.93
CA GLY A 108 -22.87 -5.89 5.11
C GLY A 108 -24.00 -6.65 5.82
N PRO A 109 -25.23 -6.10 5.78
CA PRO A 109 -26.35 -6.58 6.59
C PRO A 109 -26.77 -8.02 6.25
N TRP A 110 -27.48 -8.68 7.16
CA TRP A 110 -27.96 -10.06 7.02
C TRP A 110 -28.91 -10.32 5.82
N TRP A 111 -29.47 -9.26 5.23
CA TRP A 111 -30.34 -9.30 4.05
C TRP A 111 -29.61 -9.07 2.73
N SER A 112 -28.27 -9.02 2.72
CA SER A 112 -27.49 -9.01 1.48
C SER A 112 -27.80 -10.26 0.63
N ALA A 113 -27.86 -10.09 -0.69
CA ALA A 113 -28.20 -11.16 -1.65
C ALA A 113 -27.24 -12.36 -1.56
N ASP A 114 -26.00 -12.13 -1.15
CA ASP A 114 -25.05 -13.18 -0.79
C ASP A 114 -24.65 -13.04 0.68
N ARG A 115 -24.86 -14.10 1.46
CA ARG A 115 -24.54 -14.12 2.91
C ARG A 115 -23.12 -14.58 3.20
N ASN A 116 -22.46 -15.19 2.22
CA ASN A 116 -21.18 -15.87 2.37
C ASN A 116 -20.04 -15.15 1.62
N ALA A 117 -20.31 -14.01 1.01
CA ALA A 117 -19.35 -13.19 0.28
C ALA A 117 -19.44 -11.71 0.66
N ILE A 118 -18.33 -10.99 0.52
CA ILE A 118 -18.28 -9.54 0.50
C ILE A 118 -18.52 -9.09 -0.95
N ASP A 119 -19.53 -8.24 -1.18
CA ASP A 119 -19.66 -7.53 -2.46
C ASP A 119 -18.53 -6.48 -2.58
N VAL A 120 -17.73 -6.54 -3.64
CA VAL A 120 -16.59 -5.62 -3.87
C VAL A 120 -16.98 -4.14 -3.85
N ASN A 121 -18.21 -3.80 -4.22
CA ASN A 121 -18.72 -2.43 -4.20
C ASN A 121 -18.92 -1.91 -2.77
N THR A 122 -18.98 -2.80 -1.79
CA THR A 122 -19.13 -2.44 -0.38
C THR A 122 -17.90 -1.69 0.14
N PHE A 123 -16.70 -1.93 -0.41
CA PHE A 123 -15.53 -1.11 -0.06
C PHE A 123 -15.71 0.35 -0.44
N ALA A 124 -16.27 0.66 -1.62
CA ALA A 124 -16.55 2.03 -2.01
C ALA A 124 -17.57 2.69 -1.06
N LYS A 125 -18.60 1.94 -0.64
CA LYS A 125 -19.59 2.40 0.34
C LYS A 125 -19.00 2.69 1.72
N TYR A 126 -18.06 1.88 2.19
CA TYR A 126 -17.40 2.12 3.48
C TYR A 126 -16.36 3.23 3.36
N ALA A 127 -15.62 3.29 2.27
CA ALA A 127 -14.56 4.28 2.07
C ALA A 127 -15.09 5.72 2.04
N SER A 128 -16.32 5.92 1.55
CA SER A 128 -16.99 7.22 1.49
C SER A 128 -17.53 7.73 2.84
N ARG A 129 -17.53 6.90 3.88
CA ARG A 129 -18.00 7.31 5.21
C ARG A 129 -17.03 8.31 5.82
N PRO A 130 -17.52 9.31 6.59
CA PRO A 130 -16.65 10.08 7.46
C PRO A 130 -16.07 9.19 8.56
N LEU A 131 -15.01 9.68 9.20
CA LEU A 131 -14.51 9.06 10.44
C LEU A 131 -15.30 9.65 11.60
N TYR A 132 -15.90 8.79 12.42
CA TYR A 132 -16.81 9.17 13.49
C TYR A 132 -16.10 9.26 14.87
N GLY A 133 -14.81 8.93 14.93
CA GLY A 133 -14.08 8.77 16.20
C GLY A 133 -14.40 7.45 16.91
N HIS A 134 -15.15 6.55 16.26
CA HIS A 134 -15.51 5.25 16.79
C HIS A 134 -14.60 4.18 16.20
N GLY A 135 -13.63 3.69 16.98
CA GLY A 135 -12.56 2.80 16.52
C GLY A 135 -13.00 1.64 15.62
N PRO A 136 -13.99 0.82 16.00
CA PRO A 136 -14.48 -0.28 15.17
C PRO A 136 -15.14 0.14 13.86
N THR A 137 -15.82 1.29 13.81
CA THR A 137 -16.45 1.77 12.58
C THR A 137 -15.40 2.38 11.65
N ASP A 138 -14.51 3.17 12.24
CA ASP A 138 -13.46 3.87 11.52
C ASP A 138 -12.41 2.90 10.99
N SER A 139 -12.15 1.78 11.66
CA SER A 139 -11.24 0.75 11.16
C SER A 139 -11.74 0.13 9.84
N ILE A 140 -13.06 -0.14 9.73
CA ILE A 140 -13.68 -0.63 8.49
C ILE A 140 -13.58 0.42 7.38
N THR A 141 -13.84 1.69 7.70
CA THR A 141 -13.69 2.80 6.77
C THR A 141 -12.24 2.92 6.27
N GLN A 142 -11.26 2.89 7.17
CA GLN A 142 -9.83 3.01 6.82
C GLN A 142 -9.32 1.81 6.02
N LEU A 143 -9.72 0.59 6.41
CA LEU A 143 -9.44 -0.61 5.63
C LEU A 143 -10.01 -0.50 4.23
N SER A 144 -11.25 -0.06 4.11
CA SER A 144 -11.91 0.06 2.81
C SER A 144 -11.27 1.14 1.93
N ARG A 145 -10.85 2.27 2.50
CA ARG A 145 -10.08 3.30 1.79
C ARG A 145 -8.74 2.77 1.27
N GLU A 146 -8.03 1.98 2.09
CA GLU A 146 -6.76 1.40 1.67
C GLU A 146 -6.96 0.38 0.55
N ILE A 147 -7.95 -0.50 0.65
CA ILE A 147 -8.30 -1.45 -0.42
C ILE A 147 -8.69 -0.72 -1.71
N MET A 148 -9.44 0.39 -1.63
CA MET A 148 -9.81 1.18 -2.79
C MET A 148 -8.61 1.87 -3.47
N ASN A 149 -7.56 2.19 -2.70
CA ASN A 149 -6.29 2.71 -3.23
C ASN A 149 -5.37 1.60 -3.80
N ARG A 150 -5.72 0.33 -3.61
CA ARG A 150 -4.96 -0.83 -4.09
C ARG A 150 -5.82 -1.71 -4.98
N SER A 151 -6.17 -1.18 -6.14
CA SER A 151 -7.10 -1.85 -7.07
C SER A 151 -6.62 -3.23 -7.53
N GLU A 152 -5.31 -3.48 -7.62
CA GLU A 152 -4.77 -4.82 -7.91
C GLU A 152 -5.00 -5.81 -6.76
N LEU A 153 -4.76 -5.41 -5.51
CA LEU A 153 -5.10 -6.23 -4.35
C LEU A 153 -6.62 -6.48 -4.30
N LYS A 154 -7.44 -5.44 -4.49
CA LYS A 154 -8.90 -5.59 -4.53
C LYS A 154 -9.32 -6.63 -5.57
N GLY A 155 -8.77 -6.52 -6.79
CA GLY A 155 -9.01 -7.49 -7.85
C GLY A 155 -8.48 -8.89 -7.53
N SER A 156 -7.40 -8.98 -6.75
CA SER A 156 -6.82 -10.26 -6.33
C SER A 156 -7.60 -10.97 -5.22
N MET A 157 -8.43 -10.24 -4.47
CA MET A 157 -9.34 -10.84 -3.48
C MET A 157 -10.63 -11.36 -4.15
N ASP A 158 -11.05 -10.74 -5.25
CA ASP A 158 -12.19 -11.13 -6.10
C ASP A 158 -11.75 -12.17 -7.15
N ASN A 159 -11.01 -13.19 -6.70
CA ASN A 159 -10.30 -14.14 -7.56
C ASN A 159 -10.99 -15.52 -7.59
N VAL A 160 -12.23 -15.54 -8.06
CA VAL A 160 -12.87 -16.78 -8.54
C VAL A 160 -12.21 -17.18 -9.88
N PHE A 161 -11.89 -18.46 -10.05
CA PHE A 161 -11.22 -19.05 -11.21
C PHE A 161 -11.59 -18.39 -12.57
N GLY A 162 -10.60 -17.78 -13.24
CA GLY A 162 -10.70 -17.35 -14.64
C GLY A 162 -11.49 -16.05 -14.89
N PHE A 163 -12.27 -16.02 -15.98
CA PHE A 163 -13.03 -14.86 -16.47
C PHE A 163 -14.28 -14.51 -15.63
N LEU A 164 -14.43 -15.11 -14.45
CA LEU A 164 -15.63 -15.09 -13.61
C LEU A 164 -15.48 -14.15 -12.40
N ARG A 165 -14.87 -12.97 -12.56
CA ARG A 165 -14.98 -11.92 -11.53
C ARG A 165 -16.46 -11.61 -11.34
N ASP A 166 -17.05 -12.21 -10.32
CA ASP A 166 -18.47 -12.12 -10.02
C ASP A 166 -18.76 -10.98 -9.04
N GLY A 167 -17.72 -10.21 -8.68
CA GLY A 167 -17.78 -9.07 -7.78
C GLY A 167 -17.91 -9.49 -6.33
N LYS A 168 -17.46 -10.71 -5.99
CA LYS A 168 -17.66 -11.33 -4.69
C LYS A 168 -16.36 -11.90 -4.14
N ILE A 169 -16.06 -11.50 -2.92
CA ILE A 169 -14.90 -12.01 -2.17
C ILE A 169 -15.43 -12.99 -1.13
N THR A 170 -15.13 -14.28 -1.30
CA THR A 170 -15.44 -15.30 -0.30
C THR A 170 -14.30 -15.46 0.71
N ARG A 171 -14.55 -16.17 1.81
CA ARG A 171 -13.48 -16.56 2.74
C ARG A 171 -12.44 -17.46 2.05
N ASP A 172 -12.89 -18.34 1.17
CA ASP A 172 -11.99 -19.26 0.46
C ASP A 172 -11.04 -18.52 -0.47
N ASP A 173 -11.49 -17.44 -1.12
CA ASP A 173 -10.62 -16.60 -1.95
C ASP A 173 -9.53 -15.92 -1.12
N LEU A 174 -9.91 -15.37 0.04
CA LEU A 174 -8.96 -14.80 0.99
C LEU A 174 -7.99 -15.85 1.53
N TYR A 175 -8.46 -17.05 1.88
CA TYR A 175 -7.57 -18.13 2.31
C TYR A 175 -6.61 -18.58 1.21
N ARG A 176 -7.03 -18.61 -0.06
CA ARG A 176 -6.14 -18.92 -1.19
C ARG A 176 -5.09 -17.84 -1.38
N LEU A 177 -5.47 -16.57 -1.28
CA LEU A 177 -4.56 -15.43 -1.40
C LEU A 177 -3.51 -15.38 -0.27
N LEU A 178 -3.87 -15.89 0.91
CA LEU A 178 -3.00 -15.86 2.10
C LEU A 178 -2.06 -17.07 2.24
N ARG A 179 -2.26 -18.14 1.45
CA ARG A 179 -1.37 -19.31 1.37
C ARG A 179 -0.06 -18.91 0.72
#